data_AF-A0A498LY02-F1
#
_entry.id   AF-A0A498LY02-F1
#
_cell.length_a   1.000
_cell.length_b   1.000
_cell.length_c   1.000
_cell.angle_alpha   90.00
_cell.angle_beta   90.00
_cell.angle_gamma   90.00
#
_symmetry.space_group_name_H-M   'P 1'
#
loop_
_entity.id
_entity.type
_entity.pdbx_description
1 polymer ?
#
loop_
_entity_poly.entity_id
_entity_poly.type
_entity_poly.pdbx_seq_one_letter_code
_entity_poly.pdbx_strand_id
1 'polypeptide(L)'
;MSWQGYVDNLMSDGSCQDGAIVGYTDAKYVWAAQEGGTFKGITPTEIDILVGKDRTSFFTNGLTIGSKKCSVIRDSLLVDGEWTMDIRTKSQDGEPTYNIAVGKADKVLVLVMGKEGTHGGLLNKKAFTMADYLRKAGY
;
A
#
# COMPACT_ATOMS: atom_id res chain seq x y z
N MET A 1 2.48 -18.71 -10.25
CA MET A 1 3.36 -17.72 -9.60
C MET A 1 2.87 -17.56 -8.16
N SER A 2 3.73 -17.60 -7.16
CA SER A 2 3.32 -17.40 -5.75
C SER A 2 3.11 -15.91 -5.47
N TRP A 3 2.34 -15.58 -4.42
CA TRP A 3 2.17 -14.19 -3.98
C TRP A 3 3.50 -13.50 -3.63
N GLN A 4 4.43 -14.27 -3.07
CA GLN A 4 5.78 -13.78 -2.77
C GLN A 4 6.53 -13.32 -4.03
N GLY A 5 6.36 -14.00 -5.17
CA GLY A 5 7.00 -13.59 -6.43
C GLY A 5 6.58 -12.20 -6.90
N TYR A 6 5.34 -11.78 -6.61
CA TYR A 6 4.90 -10.40 -6.88
C TYR A 6 5.57 -9.40 -5.93
N VAL A 7 5.72 -9.74 -4.65
CA VAL A 7 6.46 -8.90 -3.69
C VAL A 7 7.92 -8.76 -4.12
N ASP A 8 8.59 -9.86 -4.45
CA ASP A 8 9.98 -9.84 -4.90
C ASP A 8 10.16 -8.97 -6.16
N ASN A 9 9.19 -8.98 -7.08
CA ASN A 9 9.17 -8.10 -8.24
C ASN A 9 9.00 -6.62 -7.89
N LEU A 10 8.16 -6.28 -6.91
CA LEU A 10 8.02 -4.89 -6.44
C LEU A 10 9.33 -4.37 -5.85
N MET A 11 10.09 -5.25 -5.18
CA MET A 11 11.33 -4.94 -4.48
C MET A 11 12.58 -4.94 -5.39
N SER A 12 12.49 -5.52 -6.60
CA SER A 12 13.67 -5.88 -7.40
C SER A 12 14.52 -4.70 -7.91
N ASP A 13 13.94 -3.51 -8.06
CA ASP A 13 14.66 -2.32 -8.53
C ASP A 13 15.35 -1.54 -7.39
N GLY A 14 15.21 -2.02 -6.15
CA GLY A 14 15.85 -1.42 -4.97
C GLY A 14 15.28 -0.07 -4.55
N SER A 15 14.19 0.41 -5.16
CA SER A 15 13.53 1.67 -4.77
C SER A 15 12.70 1.54 -3.50
N CYS A 16 12.21 0.33 -3.22
CA CYS A 16 11.34 0.03 -2.10
C CYS A 16 12.12 -0.57 -0.93
N GLN A 17 11.67 -0.30 0.30
CA GLN A 17 12.13 -0.96 1.53
C GLN A 17 11.10 -1.96 2.08
N ASP A 18 9.85 -1.84 1.66
CA ASP A 18 8.77 -2.75 2.03
C ASP A 18 7.76 -2.87 0.87
N GLY A 19 7.12 -4.04 0.78
CA GLY A 19 6.16 -4.38 -0.25
C GLY A 19 5.22 -5.48 0.21
N ALA A 20 3.94 -5.41 -0.14
CA ALA A 20 2.96 -6.42 0.23
C ALA A 20 1.81 -6.57 -0.75
N ILE A 21 1.26 -7.78 -0.80
CA ILE A 21 -0.03 -8.10 -1.42
C ILE A 21 -1.00 -8.46 -0.31
N VAL A 22 -2.11 -7.73 -0.22
CA VAL A 22 -3.07 -7.83 0.88
C VAL A 22 -4.45 -8.07 0.32
N GLY A 23 -5.08 -9.20 0.65
CA GLY A 23 -6.47 -9.43 0.31
C GLY A 23 -7.39 -8.51 1.11
N TYR A 24 -8.41 -7.93 0.48
CA TYR A 24 -9.36 -7.04 1.15
C TYR A 24 -10.84 -7.48 1.05
N THR A 25 -11.10 -8.58 0.35
CA THR A 25 -12.44 -9.17 0.17
C THR A 25 -12.64 -10.34 1.16
N ASP A 26 -12.92 -11.55 0.68
CA ASP A 26 -13.22 -12.71 1.53
C ASP A 26 -11.99 -13.20 2.31
N ALA A 27 -10.82 -13.18 1.67
CA ALA A 27 -9.54 -13.52 2.28
C ALA A 27 -8.81 -12.26 2.77
N LYS A 28 -9.40 -11.58 3.76
CA LYS A 28 -8.93 -10.29 4.30
C LYS A 28 -7.74 -10.43 5.24
N TYR A 29 -6.55 -10.57 4.68
CA TYR A 29 -5.27 -10.64 5.40
C TYR A 29 -4.09 -10.42 4.43
N VAL A 30 -2.88 -10.34 4.96
CA VAL A 30 -1.64 -10.21 4.17
C VAL A 30 -1.31 -11.54 3.49
N TRP A 31 -1.37 -11.59 2.15
CA TRP A 31 -1.11 -12.81 1.38
C TRP A 31 0.39 -13.03 1.16
N ALA A 32 1.15 -11.95 1.01
CA ALA A 32 2.61 -11.94 1.01
C ALA A 32 3.12 -10.55 1.40
N ALA A 33 4.29 -10.49 2.03
CA ALA A 33 4.95 -9.25 2.38
C ALA A 33 6.46 -9.45 2.46
N GLN A 34 7.21 -8.34 2.30
CA GLN A 34 8.65 -8.33 2.49
C GLN A 34 9.01 -8.78 3.91
N GLU A 35 9.99 -9.67 4.02
CA GLU A 35 10.47 -10.13 5.32
C GLU A 35 11.10 -8.98 6.10
N GLY A 36 10.76 -8.88 7.39
CA GLY A 36 11.19 -7.77 8.26
C GLY A 36 10.46 -6.44 8.02
N GLY A 37 9.54 -6.38 7.05
CA GLY A 37 8.74 -5.20 6.74
C GLY A 37 7.62 -4.92 7.74
N THR A 38 7.18 -3.66 7.79
CA THR A 38 6.01 -3.20 8.54
C THR A 38 4.72 -3.80 7.98
N PHE A 39 4.61 -4.00 6.67
CA PHE A 39 3.37 -4.41 6.02
C PHE A 39 2.91 -5.84 6.40
N LYS A 40 3.81 -6.69 6.89
CA LYS A 40 3.45 -8.00 7.45
C LYS A 40 2.50 -7.89 8.66
N GLY A 41 2.55 -6.77 9.39
CA GLY A 41 1.71 -6.49 10.56
C GLY A 41 0.36 -5.85 10.24
N ILE A 42 -0.03 -5.68 8.97
CA ILE A 42 -1.30 -5.06 8.60
C ILE A 42 -2.47 -5.90 9.13
N THR A 43 -3.39 -5.24 9.83
CA THR A 43 -4.55 -5.89 10.44
C THR A 43 -5.80 -5.81 9.55
N PRO A 44 -6.79 -6.70 9.73
CA PRO A 44 -8.09 -6.58 9.04
C PRO A 44 -8.77 -5.23 9.25
N THR A 45 -8.64 -4.63 10.44
CA THR A 45 -9.19 -3.31 10.74
C THR A 45 -8.51 -2.20 9.94
N GLU A 46 -7.19 -2.25 9.78
CA GLU A 46 -6.47 -1.30 8.92
C GLU A 46 -6.88 -1.47 7.44
N ILE A 47 -7.11 -2.70 6.99
CA ILE A 47 -7.62 -2.99 5.64
C ILE A 47 -9.01 -2.36 5.46
N ASP A 48 -9.92 -2.54 6.42
CA ASP A 48 -11.27 -1.96 6.39
C ASP A 48 -11.25 -0.44 6.32
N ILE A 49 -10.32 0.21 7.01
CA ILE A 49 -10.12 1.67 6.91
C ILE A 49 -9.63 2.04 5.51
N LEU A 50 -8.64 1.32 4.96
CA LEU A 50 -8.09 1.61 3.63
C LEU A 50 -9.13 1.51 2.52
N VAL A 51 -10.05 0.53 2.57
CA VAL A 51 -11.11 0.34 1.56
C VAL A 51 -12.47 0.89 1.98
N GLY A 52 -12.53 1.58 3.11
CA GLY A 52 -13.76 2.12 3.69
C GLY A 52 -14.45 3.14 2.78
N LYS A 53 -15.77 3.29 2.99
CA LYS A 53 -16.62 4.23 2.24
C LYS A 53 -16.40 5.69 2.62
N ASP A 54 -16.09 5.93 3.90
CA ASP A 54 -15.69 7.26 4.35
C ASP A 54 -14.33 7.55 3.75
N ARG A 55 -14.24 8.51 2.83
CA ARG A 55 -12.99 8.89 2.15
C ARG A 55 -12.39 10.20 2.67
N THR A 56 -12.98 10.82 3.69
CA THR A 56 -12.60 12.17 4.14
C THR A 56 -11.98 12.16 5.53
N SER A 57 -12.42 11.27 6.42
CA SER A 57 -11.94 11.24 7.81
C SER A 57 -10.45 10.91 7.96
N PHE A 58 -9.81 10.25 6.99
CA PHE A 58 -8.37 9.98 7.06
C PHE A 58 -7.51 11.22 6.79
N PHE A 59 -8.03 12.26 6.13
CA PHE A 59 -7.26 13.49 5.92
C PHE A 59 -7.06 14.26 7.23
N THR A 60 -8.00 14.15 8.17
CA THR A 60 -7.94 14.80 9.48
C THR A 60 -7.28 13.90 10.54
N ASN A 61 -7.68 12.63 10.62
CA ASN A 61 -7.23 11.73 11.68
C ASN A 61 -5.97 10.93 11.31
N GLY A 62 -5.62 10.88 10.02
CA GLY A 62 -4.64 9.93 9.50
C GLY A 62 -5.17 8.49 9.53
N LEU A 63 -4.27 7.55 9.31
CA LEU A 63 -4.51 6.11 9.44
C LEU A 63 -3.25 5.40 9.94
N THR A 64 -3.36 4.11 10.24
CA THR A 64 -2.20 3.27 10.51
C THR A 64 -2.05 2.19 9.45
N ILE A 65 -0.80 1.84 9.15
CA ILE A 65 -0.45 0.70 8.31
C ILE A 65 0.59 -0.11 9.06
N GLY A 66 0.24 -1.33 9.50
CA GLY A 66 1.12 -2.16 10.30
C GLY A 66 1.54 -1.47 11.59
N SER A 67 0.59 -0.82 12.28
CA SER A 67 0.81 0.00 13.48
C SER A 67 1.64 1.28 13.28
N LYS A 68 2.10 1.58 12.06
CA LYS A 68 2.82 2.84 11.77
C LYS A 68 1.82 3.94 11.43
N LYS A 69 1.89 5.07 12.14
CA LYS A 69 1.03 6.24 11.87
C LYS A 69 1.37 6.85 10.51
N CYS A 70 0.34 7.20 9.76
CA CYS A 70 0.46 7.74 8.41
C CYS A 70 -0.49 8.93 8.18
N SER A 71 -0.16 9.75 7.19
CA SER A 71 -1.02 10.80 6.62
C SER A 71 -1.30 10.48 5.16
N VAL A 72 -2.56 10.63 4.75
CA VAL A 72 -2.96 10.54 3.34
C VAL A 72 -2.58 11.84 2.63
N ILE A 73 -1.92 11.72 1.48
CA ILE A 73 -1.55 12.85 0.61
C ILE A 73 -2.57 12.98 -0.51
N ARG A 74 -2.94 11.85 -1.14
CA ARG A 74 -3.92 11.78 -2.22
C ARG A 74 -4.72 10.50 -2.10
N ASP A 75 -6.01 10.58 -2.38
CA ASP A 75 -6.89 9.43 -2.44
C ASP A 75 -7.67 9.39 -3.75
N SER A 76 -7.31 8.42 -4.59
CA SER A 76 -8.01 8.06 -5.81
C SER A 76 -8.31 6.55 -5.84
N LEU A 77 -8.35 5.90 -4.66
CA LEU A 77 -8.40 4.43 -4.57
C LEU A 77 -9.69 3.85 -5.16
N LEU A 78 -10.79 4.61 -5.07
CA LEU A 78 -12.12 4.25 -5.59
C LEU A 78 -12.45 4.96 -6.91
N VAL A 79 -11.52 5.73 -7.48
CA VAL A 79 -11.70 6.41 -8.76
C VAL A 79 -11.33 5.44 -9.89
N ASP A 80 -12.27 5.26 -10.82
CA ASP A 80 -12.06 4.36 -11.95
C ASP A 80 -10.97 4.92 -12.89
N GLY A 81 -10.04 4.05 -13.29
CA GLY A 81 -8.85 4.41 -14.06
C GLY A 81 -7.64 4.87 -13.23
N GLU A 82 -7.80 5.16 -11.94
CA GLU A 82 -6.70 5.60 -11.08
C GLU A 82 -6.32 4.57 -10.02
N TRP A 83 -7.29 4.07 -9.24
CA TRP A 83 -7.14 3.01 -8.23
C TRP A 83 -5.92 3.11 -7.31
N THR A 84 -5.44 4.32 -7.01
CA THR A 84 -4.25 4.53 -6.17
C THR A 84 -4.50 5.50 -5.02
N MET A 85 -3.70 5.35 -3.98
CA MET A 85 -3.66 6.24 -2.83
C MET A 85 -2.21 6.50 -2.46
N ASP A 86 -1.88 7.77 -2.24
CA ASP A 86 -0.55 8.21 -1.82
C ASP A 86 -0.58 8.55 -0.34
N ILE A 87 0.34 7.95 0.41
CA ILE A 87 0.40 8.00 1.86
C ILE A 87 1.84 8.32 2.27
N ARG A 88 2.04 8.96 3.42
CA ARG A 88 3.36 9.16 4.01
C ARG A 88 3.35 8.81 5.48
N THR A 89 4.39 8.14 5.96
CA THR A 89 4.53 7.83 7.39
C THR A 89 4.73 9.13 8.17
N LYS A 90 4.16 9.19 9.38
CA LYS A 90 4.42 10.26 10.34
C LYS A 90 5.62 9.86 11.21
N SER A 91 6.46 10.85 11.49
CA SER A 91 7.51 10.72 12.49
C SER A 91 6.98 11.11 13.86
N GLN A 92 7.44 10.45 14.92
CA GLN A 92 7.17 10.85 16.31
C GLN A 92 8.37 11.60 16.94
N ASP A 93 9.59 11.20 16.62
CA ASP A 93 10.82 11.66 17.29
C ASP A 93 11.91 12.13 16.30
N GLY A 94 11.51 12.61 15.12
CA GLY A 94 12.42 13.10 14.08
C GLY A 94 13.02 12.02 13.19
N GLU A 95 12.55 10.77 13.28
CA GLU A 95 12.95 9.69 12.38
C GLU A 95 12.55 9.96 10.91
N PRO A 96 13.28 9.39 9.92
CA PRO A 96 12.92 9.57 8.53
C PRO A 96 11.50 9.09 8.22
N THR A 97 10.78 9.90 7.43
CA THR A 97 9.45 9.54 6.91
C THR A 97 9.56 8.95 5.52
N TYR A 98 8.68 8.01 5.21
CA TYR A 98 8.68 7.29 3.94
C TYR A 98 7.36 7.48 3.20
N ASN A 99 7.47 7.58 1.87
CA ASN A 99 6.30 7.56 1.00
C ASN A 99 5.82 6.12 0.85
N ILE A 100 4.50 5.95 0.87
CA ILE A 100 3.80 4.70 0.65
C ILE A 100 2.82 4.93 -0.50
N ALA A 101 2.78 4.01 -1.45
CA ALA A 101 1.74 3.96 -2.45
C ALA A 101 0.90 2.69 -2.27
N VAL A 102 -0.42 2.85 -2.38
CA VAL A 102 -1.38 1.75 -2.38
C VAL A 102 -2.04 1.72 -3.75
N GLY A 103 -2.04 0.55 -4.40
CA GLY A 103 -2.80 0.26 -5.61
C GLY A 103 -3.91 -0.74 -5.30
N LYS A 104 -5.11 -0.51 -5.81
CA LYS A 104 -6.26 -1.39 -5.59
C LYS A 104 -6.58 -2.20 -6.83
N ALA A 105 -6.59 -3.52 -6.67
CA ALA A 105 -7.16 -4.46 -7.63
C ALA A 105 -8.58 -4.88 -7.20
N ASP A 106 -9.15 -5.93 -7.77
CA ASP A 106 -10.55 -6.32 -7.50
C ASP A 106 -10.72 -7.09 -6.19
N LYS A 107 -9.68 -7.79 -5.74
CA LYS A 107 -9.65 -8.60 -4.51
C LYS A 107 -8.44 -8.30 -3.62
N VAL A 108 -7.39 -7.68 -4.19
CA VAL A 108 -6.16 -7.35 -3.46
C VAL A 108 -5.78 -5.87 -3.48
N LEU A 109 -5.01 -5.46 -2.49
CA LEU A 109 -4.27 -4.21 -2.41
C LEU A 109 -2.78 -4.51 -2.62
N VAL A 110 -2.12 -3.68 -3.41
CA VAL A 110 -0.67 -3.66 -3.60
C VAL A 110 -0.12 -2.50 -2.79
N LEU A 111 0.75 -2.77 -1.84
CA LEU A 111 1.41 -1.74 -1.03
C LEU A 111 2.90 -1.73 -1.31
N VAL A 112 3.47 -0.54 -1.47
CA VAL A 112 4.92 -0.34 -1.57
C VAL A 112 5.35 0.85 -0.72
N MET A 113 6.44 0.68 0.03
CA MET A 113 7.09 1.75 0.80
C MET A 113 8.45 2.03 0.19
N GLY A 114 8.71 3.28 -0.18
CA GLY A 114 10.00 3.68 -0.72
C GLY A 114 11.06 3.79 0.36
N LYS A 115 12.33 3.61 -0.01
CA LYS A 115 13.48 3.96 0.84
C LYS A 115 13.51 5.46 1.14
N GLU A 116 14.34 5.88 2.08
CA GLU A 116 14.59 7.30 2.35
C GLU A 116 14.94 8.06 1.06
N GLY A 117 14.30 9.22 0.85
CA GLY A 117 14.48 10.03 -0.36
C GLY A 117 13.73 9.54 -1.61
N THR A 118 13.08 8.37 -1.58
CA THR A 118 12.34 7.85 -2.74
C THR A 118 11.08 8.68 -3.00
N HIS A 119 10.94 9.19 -4.23
CA HIS A 119 9.82 10.05 -4.62
C HIS A 119 8.50 9.27 -4.73
N GLY A 120 7.42 9.82 -4.15
CA GLY A 120 6.10 9.18 -4.13
C GLY A 120 5.54 8.84 -5.52
N GLY A 121 5.77 9.70 -6.52
CA GLY A 121 5.33 9.44 -7.90
C GLY A 121 5.91 8.17 -8.54
N LEU A 122 7.14 7.78 -8.17
CA LEU A 122 7.74 6.53 -8.64
C LEU A 122 7.00 5.32 -8.03
N LEU A 123 6.71 5.39 -6.73
CA LEU A 123 5.99 4.36 -6.00
C LEU A 123 4.54 4.23 -6.48
N ASN A 124 3.87 5.36 -6.71
CA ASN A 124 2.50 5.40 -7.21
C ASN A 124 2.40 4.66 -8.55
N LYS A 125 3.28 4.99 -9.51
CA LYS A 125 3.33 4.31 -10.81
C LYS A 125 3.57 2.81 -10.66
N LYS A 126 4.44 2.40 -9.75
CA LYS A 126 4.75 0.99 -9.48
C LYS A 126 3.53 0.25 -8.91
N ALA A 127 2.88 0.81 -7.90
CA ALA A 127 1.68 0.25 -7.29
C ALA A 127 0.53 0.15 -8.30
N PHE A 128 0.31 1.21 -9.10
CA PHE A 128 -0.68 1.23 -10.17
C PHE A 128 -0.44 0.13 -11.19
N THR A 129 0.78 0.01 -11.70
CA THR A 129 1.11 -0.96 -12.76
C THR A 129 0.88 -2.39 -12.30
N MET A 130 1.26 -2.70 -11.05
CA MET A 130 1.01 -4.02 -10.47
C MET A 130 -0.47 -4.26 -10.20
N ALA A 131 -1.20 -3.26 -9.68
CA ALA A 131 -2.64 -3.38 -9.45
C ALA A 131 -3.40 -3.61 -10.77
N ASP A 132 -3.12 -2.82 -11.81
CA ASP A 132 -3.73 -2.97 -13.15
C ASP A 132 -3.44 -4.37 -13.75
N TYR A 133 -2.21 -4.87 -13.60
CA TYR A 133 -1.89 -6.25 -14.00
C TYR A 133 -2.75 -7.28 -13.26
N LEU A 134 -2.88 -7.16 -11.93
CA LEU A 134 -3.65 -8.09 -11.11
C LEU A 134 -5.15 -8.03 -11.43
N ARG A 135 -5.70 -6.84 -11.71
CA ARG A 135 -7.08 -6.68 -12.19
C ARG A 135 -7.31 -7.42 -13.50
N LYS A 136 -6.41 -7.25 -14.47
CA LYS A 136 -6.47 -7.97 -15.75
C LYS A 136 -6.36 -9.49 -15.58
N ALA A 137 -5.72 -9.94 -14.49
CA ALA A 137 -5.63 -11.35 -14.12
C ALA A 137 -6.82 -11.86 -13.28
N GLY A 138 -7.81 -11.02 -12.94
CA GLY A 138 -9.01 -11.39 -12.19
C GLY A 138 -8.85 -11.38 -10.65
N TYR A 139 -7.86 -10.64 -10.16
CA TYR A 139 -7.52 -10.44 -8.75
C TYR A 139 -7.69 -9.00 -8.29
#